data_AF-A0A6P0MC76-F1
#
_entry.id   AF-A0A6P0MC76-F1
#
_cell.length_a   1.000
_cell.length_b   1.000
_cell.length_c   1.000
_cell.angle_alpha   90.00
_cell.angle_beta   90.00
_cell.angle_gamma   90.00
#
_symmetry.space_group_name_H-M   'P 1'
#
loop_
_entity.id
_entity.type
_entity.pdbx_description
1 polymer ?
#
loop_
_entity_poly.entity_id
_entity_poly.type
_entity_poly.pdbx_seq_one_letter_code
_entity_poly.pdbx_strand_id
1 'polypeptide(L)'
;MKKLPREPSIVTNEQFNQLITVLSQIAITQDRIATALERQTPAQPAPNIQRPLSEFSKFDWKSIGAEVVKRDQYGAGVVIWEGKQYLRRSPENEFGASIWFARCVGKDQDGRNKYERLITFKPMQEQKVKPISREAEAMLAR
;
A
#
# COMPACT_ATOMS: atom_id res chain seq x y z
N MET A 1 -34.63 51.79 -30.28
CA MET A 1 -33.36 51.67 -29.54
C MET A 1 -32.70 50.35 -29.90
N LYS A 2 -31.66 50.34 -30.73
CA LYS A 2 -30.89 49.12 -31.08
C LYS A 2 -29.77 48.96 -30.05
N LYS A 3 -29.78 47.88 -29.26
CA LYS A 3 -28.64 47.53 -28.39
C LYS A 3 -27.47 47.07 -29.27
N LEU A 4 -26.32 47.73 -29.13
CA LEU A 4 -25.07 47.29 -29.79
C LEU A 4 -24.66 45.90 -29.26
N PRO A 5 -24.08 45.03 -30.11
CA PRO A 5 -23.54 43.75 -29.68
C PRO A 5 -22.29 43.98 -28.82
N ARG A 6 -22.16 43.25 -27.69
CA ARG A 6 -20.93 43.24 -26.90
C ARG A 6 -19.86 42.53 -27.72
N GLU A 7 -18.83 43.26 -28.14
CA GLU A 7 -17.66 42.66 -28.77
C GLU A 7 -16.98 41.67 -27.80
N PRO A 8 -16.50 40.51 -28.29
CA PRO A 8 -15.78 39.58 -27.46
C PRO A 8 -14.45 40.20 -27.02
N SER A 9 -14.23 40.28 -25.71
CA SER A 9 -12.96 40.76 -25.15
C SER A 9 -11.81 39.86 -25.63
N ILE A 10 -10.95 40.39 -26.51
CA ILE A 10 -9.75 39.69 -26.99
C ILE A 10 -8.72 39.68 -25.85
N VAL A 11 -8.31 38.50 -25.42
CA VAL A 11 -7.24 38.34 -24.43
C VAL A 11 -5.96 38.94 -25.00
N THR A 12 -5.38 39.92 -24.30
CA THR A 12 -4.15 40.57 -24.75
C THR A 12 -2.94 39.66 -24.48
N ASN A 13 -1.85 39.86 -25.23
CA ASN A 13 -0.60 39.11 -24.99
C ASN A 13 -0.09 39.27 -23.55
N GLU A 14 -0.35 40.41 -22.92
CA GLU A 14 0.00 40.65 -21.51
C GLU A 14 -0.84 39.78 -20.56
N GLN A 15 -2.16 39.71 -20.78
CA GLN A 15 -3.05 38.83 -20.02
C GLN A 15 -2.69 37.35 -20.22
N PHE A 16 -2.29 36.97 -21.44
CA PHE A 16 -1.83 35.62 -21.73
C PHE A 16 -0.53 35.27 -20.99
N ASN A 17 0.45 36.18 -21.00
CA ASN A 17 1.71 35.97 -20.27
C ASN A 17 1.49 35.89 -18.75
N GLN A 18 0.62 36.74 -18.21
CA GLN A 18 0.23 36.68 -16.80
C GLN A 18 -0.42 35.33 -16.45
N LEU A 19 -1.31 34.83 -17.31
CA LEU A 19 -1.92 33.51 -17.13
C LEU A 19 -0.88 32.39 -17.11
N ILE A 20 0.09 32.40 -18.03
CA ILE A 20 1.17 31.40 -18.07
C ILE A 20 2.02 31.45 -16.80
N THR A 21 2.34 32.65 -16.30
CA THR A 21 3.07 32.81 -15.04
C THR A 21 2.30 32.22 -13.86
N VAL A 22 1.00 32.52 -13.75
CA VAL A 22 0.14 32.00 -12.68
C VAL A 22 0.04 30.48 -12.75
N LEU A 23 -0.17 29.90 -13.94
CA LEU A 23 -0.22 28.45 -14.14
C LEU A 23 1.09 27.76 -13.71
N SER A 24 2.23 28.36 -14.06
CA SER A 24 3.55 27.83 -13.66
C SER A 24 3.74 27.86 -12.14
N GLN A 25 3.31 28.94 -11.49
CA GLN A 25 3.36 29.05 -10.02
C GLN A 25 2.42 28.06 -9.32
N ILE A 26 1.23 27.82 -9.88
CA ILE A 26 0.29 26.81 -9.38
C ILE A 26 0.93 25.42 -9.46
N ALA A 27 1.53 25.04 -10.59
CA ALA A 27 2.17 23.74 -10.75
C ALA A 27 3.30 23.50 -9.72
N ILE A 28 4.15 24.51 -9.51
CA ILE A 28 5.22 24.46 -8.49
C ILE A 28 4.63 24.31 -7.09
N THR A 29 3.56 25.04 -6.79
CA THR A 29 2.92 25.01 -5.47
C THR A 29 2.28 23.66 -5.20
N GLN A 30 1.65 23.04 -6.20
CA GLN A 30 1.08 21.69 -6.11
C GLN A 30 2.14 20.64 -5.78
N ASP A 31 3.28 20.67 -6.46
CA ASP A 31 4.40 19.75 -6.21
C ASP A 31 4.95 19.87 -4.77
N ARG A 32 5.07 21.11 -4.29
CA ARG A 32 5.49 21.38 -2.91
C ARG A 32 4.47 20.90 -1.88
N ILE A 33 3.18 21.06 -2.15
CA ILE A 33 2.10 20.57 -1.27
C ILE A 33 2.11 19.03 -1.24
N ALA A 34 2.24 18.37 -2.39
CA ALA A 34 2.35 16.90 -2.46
C ALA A 34 3.53 16.39 -1.63
N THR A 35 4.71 16.97 -1.83
CA THR A 35 5.92 16.65 -1.05
C THR A 35 5.73 16.89 0.45
N ALA A 36 5.06 17.97 0.85
CA ALA A 36 4.81 18.28 2.25
C ALA A 36 3.82 17.30 2.89
N LEU A 37 2.77 16.91 2.18
CA LEU A 37 1.78 15.93 2.63
C LEU A 37 2.39 14.54 2.79
N GLU A 38 3.27 14.14 1.88
CA GLU A 38 4.03 12.89 2.00
C GLU A 38 4.90 12.86 3.25
N ARG A 39 5.45 14.02 3.68
CA ARG A 39 6.26 14.14 4.89
C ARG A 39 5.45 14.22 6.18
N GLN A 40 4.23 14.77 6.12
CA GLN A 40 3.37 14.99 7.29
C GLN A 40 2.48 13.80 7.63
N THR A 41 2.17 12.94 6.66
CA THR A 41 1.35 11.76 6.93
C THR A 41 2.20 10.75 7.72
N PRO A 42 1.91 10.49 9.01
CA PRO A 42 2.61 9.42 9.71
C PRO A 42 2.35 8.14 8.95
N ALA A 43 3.41 7.50 8.45
CA ALA A 43 3.29 6.25 7.74
C ALA A 43 2.50 5.27 8.62
N GLN A 44 1.31 4.87 8.18
CA GLN A 44 0.61 3.79 8.87
C GLN A 44 1.55 2.59 8.91
N PRO A 45 1.75 1.98 10.08
CA PRO A 45 2.57 0.79 10.17
C PRO A 45 1.92 -0.29 9.31
N ALA A 46 2.74 -0.99 8.53
CA ALA A 46 2.21 -2.05 7.67
C ALA A 46 1.47 -3.10 8.51
N PRO A 47 0.35 -3.63 8.01
CA PRO A 47 -0.58 -4.43 8.81
C PRO A 47 -0.05 -5.80 9.28
N ASN A 48 1.10 -6.26 8.77
CA ASN A 48 1.72 -7.54 9.11
C ASN A 48 0.75 -8.74 9.04
N ILE A 49 -0.05 -8.79 7.97
CA ILE A 49 -1.09 -9.80 7.75
C ILE A 49 -0.47 -11.20 7.75
N GLN A 50 -1.18 -12.19 8.28
CA GLN A 50 -0.77 -13.59 8.26
C GLN A 50 -1.71 -14.39 7.36
N ARG A 51 -1.16 -15.18 6.43
CA ARG A 51 -1.91 -16.04 5.51
C ARG A 51 -1.31 -17.44 5.39
N PRO A 52 -2.12 -18.46 5.01
CA PRO A 52 -1.61 -19.78 4.68
C PRO A 52 -0.60 -19.72 3.52
N LEU A 53 0.47 -20.52 3.61
CA LEU A 53 1.46 -20.64 2.54
C LEU A 53 0.84 -21.06 1.19
N SER A 54 -0.21 -21.89 1.24
CA SER A 54 -0.96 -22.34 0.07
C SER A 54 -1.64 -21.21 -0.72
N GLU A 55 -1.91 -20.06 -0.08
CA GLU A 55 -2.52 -18.90 -0.74
C GLU A 55 -1.50 -18.08 -1.55
N PHE A 56 -0.19 -18.21 -1.28
CA PHE A 56 0.83 -17.29 -1.81
C PHE A 56 0.78 -17.11 -3.33
N SER A 57 0.71 -18.20 -4.08
CA SER A 57 0.74 -18.16 -5.55
C SER A 57 -0.52 -17.55 -6.18
N LYS A 58 -1.65 -17.58 -5.45
CA LYS A 58 -2.97 -17.14 -5.92
C LYS A 58 -3.49 -15.91 -5.18
N PHE A 59 -2.69 -15.36 -4.27
CA PHE A 59 -3.11 -14.26 -3.41
C PHE A 59 -3.47 -13.03 -4.23
N ASP A 60 -4.65 -12.47 -3.98
CA ASP A 60 -5.08 -11.21 -4.58
C ASP A 60 -4.48 -10.02 -3.81
N TRP A 61 -3.38 -9.49 -4.35
CA TRP A 61 -2.68 -8.35 -3.77
C TRP A 61 -3.53 -7.08 -3.73
N LYS A 62 -4.50 -6.92 -4.64
CA LYS A 62 -5.39 -5.75 -4.66
C LYS A 62 -6.31 -5.74 -3.44
N SER A 63 -6.66 -6.90 -2.89
CA SER A 63 -7.50 -7.01 -1.69
C SER A 63 -6.93 -6.31 -0.45
N ILE A 64 -5.61 -6.10 -0.40
CA ILE A 64 -4.92 -5.36 0.68
C ILE A 64 -4.44 -3.97 0.23
N GLY A 65 -4.87 -3.50 -0.94
CA GLY A 65 -4.41 -2.25 -1.54
C GLY A 65 -2.95 -2.28 -2.02
N ALA A 66 -2.40 -3.48 -2.30
CA ALA A 66 -1.05 -3.64 -2.81
C ALA A 66 -1.04 -3.95 -4.31
N GLU A 67 0.01 -3.50 -4.99
CA GLU A 67 0.26 -3.77 -6.41
C GLU A 67 1.54 -4.59 -6.59
N VAL A 68 1.51 -5.60 -7.46
CA VAL A 68 2.70 -6.40 -7.79
C VAL A 68 3.45 -5.75 -8.94
N VAL A 69 4.64 -5.22 -8.66
CA VAL A 69 5.50 -4.56 -9.68
C VAL A 69 6.55 -5.50 -10.28
N LYS A 70 6.85 -6.62 -9.60
CA LYS A 70 7.75 -7.65 -10.14
C LYS A 70 7.27 -9.04 -9.77
N ARG A 71 7.25 -9.93 -10.77
CA ARG A 71 6.95 -11.36 -10.64
C ARG A 71 8.14 -12.21 -11.08
N ASP A 72 8.23 -13.40 -10.51
CA ASP A 72 9.11 -14.48 -10.97
C ASP A 72 8.34 -15.81 -11.02
N GLN A 73 9.06 -16.91 -11.32
CA GLN A 73 8.48 -18.24 -11.44
C GLN A 73 7.75 -18.75 -10.19
N TYR A 74 7.98 -18.15 -9.02
CA TYR A 74 7.34 -18.52 -7.77
C TYR A 74 6.15 -17.63 -7.40
N GLY A 75 5.99 -16.46 -8.05
CA GLY A 75 4.90 -15.52 -7.78
C GLY A 75 5.38 -14.08 -7.65
N ALA A 76 4.72 -13.29 -6.80
CA ALA A 76 5.14 -11.91 -6.53
C ALA A 76 6.55 -11.89 -5.92
N GLY A 77 7.42 -11.00 -6.39
CA GLY A 77 8.76 -10.78 -5.85
C GLY A 77 8.93 -9.39 -5.23
N VAL A 78 8.24 -8.40 -5.79
CA VAL A 78 8.21 -7.02 -5.29
C VAL A 78 6.79 -6.49 -5.38
N VAL A 79 6.34 -5.84 -4.31
CA VAL A 79 5.01 -5.22 -4.24
C VAL A 79 5.11 -3.78 -3.72
N ILE A 80 4.18 -2.93 -4.16
CA ILE A 80 3.99 -1.56 -3.69
C ILE A 80 2.74 -1.53 -2.82
N TRP A 81 2.85 -0.96 -1.62
CA TRP A 81 1.73 -0.71 -0.72
C TRP A 81 1.89 0.67 -0.10
N GLU A 82 0.88 1.53 -0.23
CA GLU A 82 0.95 2.95 0.13
C GLU A 82 2.20 3.67 -0.44
N GLY A 83 2.52 3.43 -1.71
CA GLY A 83 3.70 4.02 -2.36
C GLY A 83 5.05 3.47 -1.90
N LYS A 84 5.08 2.52 -0.94
CA LYS A 84 6.31 1.93 -0.39
C LYS A 84 6.57 0.56 -0.98
N GLN A 85 7.82 0.29 -1.32
CA GLN A 85 8.24 -0.99 -1.88
C GLN A 85 8.56 -2.03 -0.79
N TYR A 86 7.91 -3.18 -0.88
CA TYR A 86 8.17 -4.36 -0.05
C TYR A 86 8.76 -5.47 -0.91
N LEU A 87 9.83 -6.09 -0.42
CA LEU A 87 10.53 -7.17 -1.11
C LEU A 87 10.20 -8.52 -0.48
N ARG A 88 10.03 -9.54 -1.34
CA ARG A 88 9.89 -10.92 -0.89
C ARG A 88 11.16 -11.39 -0.18
N ARG A 89 10.99 -12.02 0.97
CA ARG A 89 12.01 -12.70 1.75
C ARG A 89 11.52 -14.13 2.01
N SER A 90 12.41 -15.08 1.85
CA SER A 90 12.15 -16.51 2.07
C SER A 90 13.44 -17.15 2.57
N PRO A 91 13.84 -16.89 3.83
CA PRO A 91 15.06 -17.49 4.35
C PRO A 91 14.88 -18.99 4.55
N GLU A 92 15.94 -19.73 4.26
CA GLU A 92 16.11 -21.10 4.74
C GLU A 92 16.51 -21.01 6.21
N ASN A 93 15.55 -21.22 7.12
CA ASN A 93 15.81 -21.20 8.56
C ASN A 93 15.01 -22.30 9.30
N GLU A 94 15.35 -22.48 10.58
CA GLU A 94 14.75 -23.49 11.46
C GLU A 94 13.23 -23.29 11.70
N PHE A 95 12.67 -22.12 11.33
CA PHE A 95 11.27 -21.76 11.56
C PHE A 95 10.32 -22.21 10.44
N GLY A 96 10.82 -23.01 9.49
CA GLY A 96 10.03 -23.65 8.44
C GLY A 96 9.75 -22.75 7.23
N ALA A 97 9.12 -23.35 6.21
CA ALA A 97 8.86 -22.71 4.92
C ALA A 97 7.96 -21.48 5.09
N SER A 98 8.54 -20.27 5.06
CA SER A 98 7.80 -19.02 5.22
C SER A 98 8.27 -17.97 4.22
N ILE A 99 7.30 -17.25 3.67
CA ILE A 99 7.53 -16.18 2.69
C ILE A 99 6.94 -14.91 3.29
N TRP A 100 7.70 -13.83 3.37
CA TRP A 100 7.17 -12.54 3.81
C TRP A 100 7.63 -11.38 2.96
N PHE A 101 6.84 -10.32 2.97
CA PHE A 101 7.16 -9.07 2.29
C PHE A 101 7.49 -8.01 3.31
N ALA A 102 8.72 -7.50 3.26
CA ALA A 102 9.21 -6.54 4.23
C ALA A 102 10.01 -5.42 3.56
N ARG A 103 10.06 -4.27 4.22
CA ARG A 103 10.90 -3.13 3.86
C ARG A 103 11.74 -2.68 5.05
N CYS A 104 12.93 -2.16 4.79
CA CYS A 104 13.76 -1.54 5.83
C CYS A 104 13.16 -0.16 6.18
N VAL A 105 12.98 0.12 7.46
CA VAL A 105 12.44 1.40 7.97
C VAL A 105 13.48 2.22 8.73
N GLY A 106 14.75 1.83 8.62
CA GLY A 106 15.87 2.48 9.28
C GLY A 106 16.65 1.51 10.16
N LYS A 107 17.36 2.06 11.14
CA LYS A 107 18.12 1.30 12.12
C LYS A 107 17.53 1.44 13.52
N ASP A 108 17.65 0.41 14.32
CA ASP A 108 17.36 0.47 15.75
C ASP A 108 18.52 1.11 16.54
N GLN A 109 18.39 1.17 17.86
CA GLN A 109 19.38 1.77 18.77
C GLN A 109 20.73 1.03 18.75
N ASP A 110 20.73 -0.25 18.35
CA ASP A 110 21.92 -1.10 18.24
C ASP A 110 22.55 -1.05 16.85
N GLY A 111 22.02 -0.20 15.96
CA GLY A 111 22.50 -0.04 14.58
C GLY A 111 22.07 -1.16 13.63
N ARG A 112 21.17 -2.06 14.05
CA ARG A 112 20.63 -3.15 13.22
C ARG A 112 19.46 -2.65 12.39
N ASN A 113 19.27 -3.22 11.21
CA ASN A 113 18.18 -2.82 10.32
C ASN A 113 16.83 -3.19 10.94
N LYS A 114 15.97 -2.18 11.14
CA LYS A 114 14.58 -2.36 11.52
C LYS A 114 13.76 -2.61 10.27
N TYR A 115 12.97 -3.68 10.27
CA TYR A 115 12.10 -4.02 9.16
C TYR A 115 10.64 -3.90 9.57
N GLU A 116 9.84 -3.44 8.62
CA GLU A 116 8.39 -3.46 8.68
C GLU A 116 7.88 -4.54 7.73
N ARG A 117 6.91 -5.34 8.19
CA ARG A 117 6.37 -6.48 7.46
C ARG A 117 4.94 -6.21 7.02
N LEU A 118 4.66 -6.40 5.73
CA LEU A 118 3.33 -6.21 5.14
C LEU A 118 2.48 -7.47 5.31
N ILE A 119 3.01 -8.61 4.90
CA ILE A 119 2.32 -9.89 4.92
C ILE A 119 3.32 -11.03 5.11
N THR A 120 2.88 -12.09 5.79
CA THR A 120 3.59 -13.36 6.00
C THR A 120 2.71 -14.50 5.51
N PHE A 121 3.27 -15.34 4.66
CA PHE A 121 2.74 -16.62 4.25
C PHE A 121 3.50 -17.71 4.99
N LYS A 122 2.79 -18.50 5.78
CA LYS A 122 3.38 -19.59 6.58
C LYS A 122 2.46 -20.80 6.60
N PRO A 123 2.96 -22.01 6.89
CA PRO A 123 2.12 -23.18 7.05
C PRO A 123 1.22 -22.91 8.24
N MET A 124 -0.08 -22.82 8.01
CA MET A 124 -1.03 -22.84 9.12
C MET A 124 -1.14 -24.30 9.54
N GLN A 125 -0.71 -24.62 10.75
CA GLN A 125 -1.13 -25.87 11.37
C GLN A 125 -2.65 -25.81 11.43
N GLU A 126 -3.34 -26.76 10.80
CA GLU A 126 -4.76 -26.97 11.05
C GLU A 126 -4.91 -27.17 12.56
N GLN A 127 -5.49 -26.17 13.22
CA GLN A 127 -5.85 -26.30 14.61
C GLN A 127 -6.92 -27.39 14.64
N LYS A 128 -6.57 -28.61 15.05
CA LYS A 128 -7.53 -29.70 15.25
C LYS A 128 -8.47 -29.27 16.38
N VAL A 129 -9.54 -28.56 16.04
CA VAL A 129 -10.59 -28.20 16.97
C VAL A 129 -11.29 -29.50 17.34
N LYS A 130 -11.27 -29.86 18.63
CA LYS A 130 -12.05 -30.99 19.13
C LYS A 130 -13.54 -30.65 18.93
N PRO A 131 -14.38 -31.60 18.51
CA PRO A 131 -15.82 -31.39 18.43
C PRO A 131 -16.37 -30.82 19.74
N ILE A 132 -17.43 -30.00 19.64
CA ILE A 132 -18.15 -29.52 20.83
C ILE A 132 -18.69 -30.71 21.63
N SER A 133 -18.77 -30.57 22.95
CA SER A 133 -19.29 -31.66 23.78
C SER A 133 -20.77 -31.91 23.49
N ARG A 134 -21.24 -33.15 23.69
CA ARG A 134 -22.68 -33.48 23.58
C ARG A 134 -23.55 -32.61 24.48
N GLU A 135 -23.02 -32.18 25.62
CA GLU A 135 -23.68 -31.27 26.55
C GLU A 135 -23.85 -29.87 25.94
N ALA A 136 -22.81 -29.34 25.30
CA ALA A 136 -22.89 -28.07 24.58
C ALA A 136 -23.84 -28.14 23.38
N GLU A 137 -23.87 -29.27 22.64
CA GLU A 137 -24.85 -29.51 21.58
C GLU A 137 -26.29 -29.46 22.11
N ALA A 138 -26.56 -30.11 23.24
CA ALA A 138 -27.88 -30.14 23.87
C ALA A 138 -28.35 -28.77 24.38
N MET A 139 -27.42 -27.88 24.74
CA MET A 139 -27.73 -26.51 25.15
C MET A 139 -28.00 -25.57 23.97
N LEU A 140 -27.41 -25.84 22.79
CA LEU A 140 -27.63 -25.06 21.57
C LEU A 140 -28.90 -25.46 20.81
N ALA A 141 -29.41 -26.68 21.04
CA ALA A 141 -30.63 -27.20 20.40
C ALA A 141 -31.93 -26.83 21.14
N ARG A 142 -31.87 -25.91 22.11
CA ARG A 142 -33.02 -25.36 22.87
C ARG A 142 -33.28 -23.92 22.47
#